data_AF-A0A1M4PM47-F1
#
_entry.id   AF-A0A1M4PM47-F1
#
_cell.length_a   1.000
_cell.length_b   1.000
_cell.length_c   1.000
_cell.angle_alpha   90.00
_cell.angle_beta   90.00
_cell.angle_gamma   90.00
#
_symmetry.space_group_name_H-M   'P 1'
#
loop_
_entity.id
_entity.type
_entity.pdbx_description
1 polymer ?
#
loop_
_entity_poly.entity_id
_entity_poly.type
_entity_poly.pdbx_seq_one_letter_code
_entity_poly.pdbx_strand_id
1 'polypeptide(L)'
;MSAIDDLIAQIEDKTLRERLKLETSKIAKEKKFGLVFEEHLPELTPLYKTEVHRGTLVAKRGEDLLNLWRVLSISEGQAVCIKQGSSEKSQFSIEELVVVANFGEPIFPTLVPMARVQNGSDDAPWHTLIEADNYHALQLLEYLYTGQVDCIYIDPPYNTGARDWKYNNNYIDSNDNWRHSKWIAFMQRRLRIAKQLLKDDGVLITAVDDNEYAHLWMLLKELFPSFEHVPVTIQHNPGGTQGDRFSVTHEYAIFSMSETADIFRKTHAEGDTYNLRRSGSTSGRFEGATCFYPIIVDAEGNIIEFGGIPDDNFSPSDQTIERGDGTFEVWPIDKNKIEKKWRYARDTVETVKSRMFTVRSNDRIEIKLRREDEQPKTVWTDKLYNAEAHGTNLLKELIGGGFSYPKSIYAVKDAIACAVKGKKKALILDFFAGSGTTLNAVNLLNAEDGGQRRCIMVTNNEVSEKEAKELRAKGLLPGDDEWEKHGICQSITWPRSKYTILGHRDDGTEIDGEYFTGKFAEKEKSRNFYHIGFTSSADFTRKNMTPGTNLLTIMT
;
A
#
# COMPACT_ATOMS: atom_id res chain seq x y z
N MET A 1 7.49 -20.30 27.32
CA MET A 1 7.81 -19.98 28.73
C MET A 1 6.53 -19.85 29.55
N SER A 2 5.48 -19.17 29.08
CA SER A 2 4.15 -19.10 29.74
C SER A 2 3.60 -20.47 30.17
N ALA A 3 3.58 -21.48 29.29
CA ALA A 3 3.11 -22.81 29.68
C ALA A 3 3.94 -23.43 30.83
N ILE A 4 5.23 -23.11 30.92
CA ILE A 4 6.10 -23.56 32.02
C ILE A 4 5.78 -22.76 33.29
N ASP A 5 5.53 -21.46 33.19
CA ASP A 5 5.16 -20.61 34.33
C ASP A 5 3.79 -21.00 34.91
N ASP A 6 2.83 -21.36 34.05
CA ASP A 6 1.51 -21.87 34.44
C ASP A 6 1.61 -23.24 35.14
N LEU A 7 2.47 -24.12 34.62
CA LEU A 7 2.77 -25.40 35.28
C LEU A 7 3.50 -25.20 36.61
N ILE A 8 4.41 -24.24 36.71
CA ILE A 8 5.09 -23.91 37.97
C ILE A 8 4.10 -23.30 38.97
N ALA A 9 3.14 -22.49 38.54
CA ALA A 9 2.12 -21.90 39.42
C ALA A 9 1.23 -22.95 40.10
N GLN A 10 1.04 -24.11 39.47
CA GLN A 10 0.27 -25.24 39.98
C GLN A 10 1.02 -26.09 41.03
N ILE A 11 2.33 -25.86 41.26
CA ILE A 11 3.14 -26.66 42.20
C ILE A 11 2.88 -26.24 43.64
N GLU A 12 2.19 -27.05 44.45
CA GLU A 12 1.86 -26.74 45.85
C GLU A 12 3.08 -26.49 46.76
N ASP A 13 4.21 -27.18 46.51
CA ASP A 13 5.46 -26.95 47.24
C ASP A 13 6.08 -25.58 46.89
N LYS A 14 6.03 -24.66 47.86
CA LYS A 14 6.56 -23.30 47.76
C LYS A 14 8.05 -23.26 47.44
N THR A 15 8.84 -24.17 48.00
CA THR A 15 10.30 -24.19 47.87
C THR A 15 10.70 -24.66 46.48
N LEU A 16 10.02 -25.69 45.98
CA LEU A 16 10.22 -26.20 44.63
C LEU A 16 9.77 -25.19 43.57
N ARG A 17 8.61 -24.54 43.80
CA ARG A 17 8.08 -23.48 42.94
C ARG A 17 9.07 -22.32 42.78
N GLU A 18 9.62 -21.81 43.88
CA GLU A 18 10.60 -20.72 43.87
C GLU A 18 11.89 -21.12 43.14
N ARG A 19 12.42 -22.33 43.37
CA ARG A 19 13.61 -22.82 42.66
C ARG A 19 13.36 -22.99 41.16
N LEU A 20 12.23 -23.55 40.77
CA LEU A 20 11.89 -23.71 39.35
C LEU A 20 11.69 -22.37 38.66
N LYS A 21 11.03 -21.39 39.30
CA LYS A 21 10.95 -20.01 38.81
C LYS A 21 12.33 -19.37 38.60
N LEU A 22 13.26 -19.62 39.52
CA LEU A 22 14.62 -19.08 39.42
C LEU A 22 15.38 -19.70 38.24
N GLU A 23 15.30 -21.01 38.07
CA GLU A 23 15.99 -21.72 36.98
C GLU A 23 15.36 -21.42 35.60
N THR A 24 14.03 -21.34 35.50
CA THR A 24 13.38 -20.88 34.25
C THR A 24 13.75 -19.44 33.93
N SER A 25 13.83 -18.56 34.93
CA SER A 25 14.28 -17.17 34.74
C SER A 25 15.72 -17.08 34.24
N LYS A 26 16.60 -18.02 34.61
CA LYS A 26 17.98 -18.10 34.07
C LYS A 26 17.98 -18.58 32.62
N ILE A 27 17.20 -19.63 32.30
CA ILE A 27 17.05 -20.14 30.93
C ILE A 27 16.46 -19.05 30.00
N ALA A 28 15.52 -18.25 30.50
CA ALA A 28 14.97 -17.11 29.77
C ALA A 28 16.03 -16.04 29.44
N LYS A 29 16.99 -15.82 30.35
CA LYS A 29 18.09 -14.86 30.20
C LYS A 29 19.20 -15.33 29.26
N GLU A 30 19.37 -16.64 29.07
CA GLU A 30 20.41 -17.22 28.20
C GLU A 30 19.95 -17.46 26.74
N LYS A 31 18.83 -16.87 26.31
CA LYS A 31 18.33 -17.08 24.94
C LYS A 31 19.32 -16.58 23.88
N LYS A 32 19.77 -17.52 23.04
CA LYS A 32 20.47 -17.27 21.78
C LYS A 32 19.65 -16.34 20.88
N PHE A 33 20.34 -15.44 20.19
CA PHE A 33 19.83 -14.59 19.11
C PHE A 33 18.83 -15.34 18.20
N GLY A 34 17.58 -14.86 18.13
CA GLY A 34 16.49 -15.42 17.34
C GLY A 34 15.11 -14.95 17.83
N LEU A 35 14.07 -15.10 17.00
CA LEU A 35 12.69 -14.85 17.42
C LEU A 35 12.32 -15.89 18.48
N VAL A 36 12.03 -15.44 19.71
CA VAL A 36 11.47 -16.32 20.74
C VAL A 36 10.20 -15.70 21.27
N PHE A 37 9.12 -15.85 20.49
CA PHE A 37 7.77 -15.49 20.89
C PHE A 37 7.00 -16.74 21.33
N GLU A 38 5.96 -16.52 22.11
CA GLU A 38 5.13 -17.60 22.62
C GLU A 38 3.90 -17.79 21.72
N GLU A 39 3.54 -19.04 21.45
CA GLU A 39 2.26 -19.34 20.81
C GLU A 39 1.14 -19.07 21.82
N HIS A 40 0.68 -17.82 21.87
CA HIS A 40 -0.51 -17.47 22.63
C HIS A 40 -1.75 -18.11 21.94
N LEU A 41 -2.53 -18.87 22.70
CA LEU A 41 -3.76 -19.54 22.27
C LEU A 41 -4.92 -19.22 23.23
N PRO A 42 -6.20 -19.22 22.76
CA PRO A 42 -6.67 -19.28 21.37
C PRO A 42 -7.22 -17.93 20.88
N GLU A 43 -7.21 -17.70 19.56
CA GLU A 43 -8.14 -16.74 18.93
C GLU A 43 -9.52 -17.41 18.89
N LEU A 44 -10.54 -16.76 19.44
CA LEU A 44 -11.92 -17.24 19.40
C LEU A 44 -12.63 -16.60 18.21
N THR A 45 -13.21 -17.43 17.34
CA THR A 45 -13.93 -16.94 16.15
C THR A 45 -15.44 -17.00 16.40
N PRO A 46 -16.13 -15.87 16.55
CA PRO A 46 -17.59 -15.85 16.64
C PRO A 46 -18.22 -16.16 15.27
N LEU A 47 -19.21 -17.04 15.25
CA LEU A 47 -19.92 -17.50 14.06
C LEU A 47 -21.37 -17.00 14.08
N TYR A 48 -21.57 -15.71 13.78
CA TYR A 48 -22.86 -15.01 13.93
C TYR A 48 -24.03 -15.62 13.16
N LYS A 49 -23.76 -16.30 12.03
CA LYS A 49 -24.79 -16.93 11.19
C LYS A 49 -24.98 -18.43 11.46
N THR A 50 -24.30 -18.98 12.47
CA THR A 50 -24.41 -20.39 12.83
C THR A 50 -25.47 -20.56 13.91
N GLU A 51 -26.43 -21.45 13.68
CA GLU A 51 -27.47 -21.77 14.64
C GLU A 51 -26.88 -22.35 15.94
N VAL A 52 -27.51 -22.06 17.07
CA VAL A 52 -27.12 -22.59 18.39
C VAL A 52 -27.75 -23.96 18.58
N HIS A 53 -26.95 -24.97 18.93
CA HIS A 53 -27.43 -26.35 19.10
C HIS A 53 -26.88 -26.94 20.40
N ARG A 54 -27.48 -28.04 20.88
CA ARG A 54 -26.92 -28.77 22.02
C ARG A 54 -25.47 -29.19 21.75
N GLY A 55 -24.59 -28.89 22.69
CA GLY A 55 -23.17 -29.22 22.63
C GLY A 55 -22.28 -28.12 22.04
N THR A 56 -22.85 -27.09 21.40
CA THR A 56 -22.05 -25.98 20.85
C THR A 56 -21.44 -25.14 21.96
N LEU A 57 -20.25 -24.59 21.68
CA LEU A 57 -19.62 -23.58 22.50
C LEU A 57 -20.16 -22.21 22.07
N VAL A 58 -20.55 -21.39 23.03
CA VAL A 58 -21.20 -20.10 22.80
C VAL A 58 -20.66 -19.04 23.75
N ALA A 59 -20.73 -17.78 23.34
CA ALA A 59 -20.56 -16.62 24.21
C ALA A 59 -21.81 -15.74 24.10
N LYS A 60 -22.01 -14.84 25.06
CA LYS A 60 -23.06 -13.82 24.94
C LYS A 60 -22.66 -12.76 23.91
N ARG A 61 -23.61 -12.38 23.04
CA ARG A 61 -23.43 -11.29 22.09
C ARG A 61 -23.16 -9.99 22.84
N GLY A 62 -22.13 -9.27 22.41
CA GLY A 62 -21.75 -7.98 23.00
C GLY A 62 -20.98 -8.05 24.34
N GLU A 63 -20.79 -9.24 24.91
CA GLU A 63 -19.91 -9.46 26.06
C GLU A 63 -18.52 -9.96 25.63
N ASP A 64 -17.61 -10.16 26.59
CA ASP A 64 -16.28 -10.72 26.34
C ASP A 64 -16.39 -12.17 25.84
N LEU A 65 -15.81 -12.45 24.66
CA LEU A 65 -15.77 -13.77 24.05
C LEU A 65 -15.04 -14.81 24.92
N LEU A 66 -14.20 -14.38 25.87
CA LEU A 66 -13.55 -15.28 26.83
C LEU A 66 -14.53 -15.92 27.83
N ASN A 67 -15.74 -15.34 28.00
CA ASN A 67 -16.78 -15.92 28.84
C ASN A 67 -17.55 -17.01 28.10
N LEU A 68 -16.89 -18.15 27.92
CA LEU A 68 -17.40 -19.26 27.13
C LEU A 68 -18.37 -20.16 27.92
N TRP A 69 -19.43 -20.57 27.25
CA TRP A 69 -20.45 -21.47 27.77
C TRP A 69 -20.69 -22.62 26.80
N ARG A 70 -21.02 -23.79 27.30
CA ARG A 70 -21.44 -24.94 26.47
C ARG A 70 -22.94 -25.17 26.63
N VAL A 71 -23.64 -25.29 25.52
CA VAL A 71 -25.09 -25.51 25.51
C VAL A 71 -25.41 -26.94 25.93
N LEU A 72 -26.20 -27.12 26.98
CA LEU A 72 -26.62 -28.42 27.49
C LEU A 72 -27.97 -28.87 26.91
N SER A 73 -28.91 -27.95 26.77
CA SER A 73 -30.25 -28.19 26.23
C SER A 73 -30.86 -26.90 25.73
N ILE A 74 -31.79 -27.02 24.79
CA ILE A 74 -32.56 -25.91 24.23
C ILE A 74 -34.05 -26.25 24.35
N SER A 75 -34.85 -25.30 24.84
CA SER A 75 -36.31 -25.42 24.94
C SER A 75 -36.94 -24.04 24.83
N GLU A 76 -37.98 -23.89 24.00
CA GLU A 76 -38.78 -22.65 23.91
C GLU A 76 -37.95 -21.37 23.67
N GLY A 77 -36.94 -21.44 22.79
CA GLY A 77 -36.08 -20.27 22.49
C GLY A 77 -35.04 -19.95 23.56
N GLN A 78 -34.92 -20.79 24.61
CA GLN A 78 -33.97 -20.63 25.69
C GLN A 78 -32.93 -21.76 25.68
N ALA A 79 -31.67 -21.41 25.90
CA ALA A 79 -30.57 -22.35 26.03
C ALA A 79 -30.11 -22.43 27.49
N VAL A 80 -30.06 -23.64 28.05
CA VAL A 80 -29.40 -23.91 29.33
C VAL A 80 -27.93 -24.19 29.02
N CYS A 81 -27.05 -23.38 29.59
CA CYS A 81 -25.62 -23.44 29.30
C CYS A 81 -24.81 -23.66 30.59
N ILE A 82 -23.65 -24.31 30.45
CA ILE A 82 -22.67 -24.48 31.53
C ILE A 82 -21.39 -23.71 31.20
N LYS A 83 -20.87 -22.96 32.16
CA LYS A 83 -19.66 -22.16 31.96
C LYS A 83 -18.44 -23.07 31.78
N GLN A 84 -17.61 -22.80 30.77
CA GLN A 84 -16.43 -23.62 30.49
C GLN A 84 -15.46 -23.58 31.69
N GLY A 85 -15.01 -24.74 32.15
CA GLY A 85 -14.12 -24.86 33.32
C GLY A 85 -14.80 -24.64 34.67
N SER A 86 -16.13 -24.50 34.71
CA SER A 86 -16.91 -24.32 35.95
C SER A 86 -18.13 -25.25 35.99
N SER A 87 -18.71 -25.43 37.18
CA SER A 87 -20.00 -26.12 37.37
C SER A 87 -21.20 -25.17 37.31
N GLU A 88 -20.94 -23.87 37.09
CA GLU A 88 -21.94 -22.82 36.99
C GLU A 88 -22.85 -23.04 35.77
N LYS A 89 -24.16 -23.06 35.99
CA LYS A 89 -25.18 -23.17 34.95
C LYS A 89 -26.03 -21.91 34.93
N SER A 90 -26.34 -21.45 33.73
CA SER A 90 -27.19 -20.29 33.48
C SER A 90 -28.09 -20.54 32.28
N GLN A 91 -29.19 -19.80 32.22
CA GLN A 91 -30.14 -19.85 31.11
C GLN A 91 -30.08 -18.53 30.34
N PHE A 92 -30.04 -18.62 29.02
CA PHE A 92 -29.94 -17.47 28.12
C PHE A 92 -30.94 -17.59 26.98
N SER A 93 -31.41 -16.46 26.46
CA SER A 93 -32.13 -16.47 25.18
C SER A 93 -31.18 -16.89 24.07
N ILE A 94 -31.63 -17.69 23.10
CA ILE A 94 -30.80 -18.07 21.95
C ILE A 94 -30.34 -16.84 21.17
N GLU A 95 -31.18 -15.81 21.07
CA GLU A 95 -30.89 -14.56 20.36
C GLU A 95 -29.75 -13.74 21.00
N GLU A 96 -29.47 -14.00 22.28
CA GLU A 96 -28.38 -13.39 23.04
C GLU A 96 -27.06 -14.15 22.88
N LEU A 97 -27.06 -15.31 22.22
CA LEU A 97 -25.90 -16.18 22.09
C LEU A 97 -25.30 -16.11 20.69
N VAL A 98 -23.98 -16.27 20.63
CA VAL A 98 -23.23 -16.49 19.40
C VAL A 98 -22.39 -17.75 19.54
N VAL A 99 -22.39 -18.60 18.52
CA VAL A 99 -21.51 -19.78 18.47
C VAL A 99 -20.06 -19.32 18.36
N VAL A 100 -19.17 -19.92 19.14
CA VAL A 100 -17.75 -19.59 19.14
C VAL A 100 -16.95 -20.85 18.83
N ALA A 101 -16.08 -20.78 17.83
CA ALA A 101 -15.13 -21.84 17.52
C ALA A 101 -13.80 -21.60 18.24
N ASN A 102 -13.23 -22.66 18.82
CA ASN A 102 -11.87 -22.59 19.36
C ASN A 102 -10.83 -22.61 18.24
N PHE A 103 -9.66 -22.04 18.52
CA PHE A 103 -8.51 -22.19 17.64
C PHE A 103 -8.18 -23.67 17.40
N GLY A 104 -8.07 -24.05 16.12
CA GLY A 104 -7.77 -25.41 15.69
C GLY A 104 -8.99 -26.33 15.57
N GLU A 105 -10.18 -25.92 16.02
CA GLU A 105 -11.41 -26.63 15.65
C GLU A 105 -11.64 -26.51 14.14
N PRO A 106 -11.94 -27.60 13.42
CA PRO A 106 -12.25 -27.52 12.00
C PRO A 106 -13.47 -26.65 11.76
N ILE A 107 -13.26 -25.49 11.14
CA ILE A 107 -14.32 -24.67 10.57
C ILE A 107 -14.33 -24.98 9.09
N PHE A 108 -15.51 -25.26 8.54
CA PHE A 108 -15.70 -25.44 7.10
C PHE A 108 -16.27 -24.15 6.51
N PRO A 109 -15.41 -23.20 6.09
CA PRO A 109 -15.90 -21.94 5.52
C PRO A 109 -16.67 -22.22 4.24
N THR A 110 -17.83 -21.58 4.10
CA THR A 110 -18.61 -21.56 2.87
C THR A 110 -18.69 -20.13 2.37
N LEU A 111 -18.57 -19.94 1.05
CA LEU A 111 -18.76 -18.63 0.43
C LEU A 111 -20.23 -18.45 0.10
N VAL A 112 -20.81 -17.37 0.63
CA VAL A 112 -22.17 -16.94 0.31
C VAL A 112 -22.07 -15.70 -0.57
N PRO A 113 -22.61 -15.73 -1.81
CA PRO A 113 -22.66 -14.55 -2.66
C PRO A 113 -23.46 -13.43 -1.99
N MET A 114 -22.85 -12.25 -1.82
CA MET A 114 -23.50 -11.07 -1.21
C MET A 114 -23.89 -10.02 -2.26
N ALA A 115 -22.97 -9.68 -3.16
CA ALA A 115 -23.18 -8.67 -4.19
C ALA A 115 -22.30 -8.94 -5.42
N ARG A 116 -22.66 -8.33 -6.55
CA ARG A 116 -21.88 -8.32 -7.79
C ARG A 116 -21.96 -6.96 -8.47
N VAL A 117 -20.87 -6.58 -9.14
CA VAL A 117 -20.79 -5.40 -10.00
C VAL A 117 -20.03 -5.78 -11.26
N GLN A 118 -20.45 -5.26 -12.41
CA GLN A 118 -19.88 -5.63 -13.71
C GLN A 118 -19.72 -4.37 -14.57
N ASN A 119 -18.51 -4.18 -15.11
CA ASN A 119 -18.20 -3.13 -16.08
C ASN A 119 -17.31 -3.69 -17.20
N GLY A 120 -17.74 -4.83 -17.76
CA GLY A 120 -17.00 -5.58 -18.77
C GLY A 120 -17.82 -6.75 -19.30
N SER A 121 -17.30 -7.43 -20.32
CA SER A 121 -17.92 -8.63 -20.87
C SER A 121 -17.90 -9.80 -19.87
N ASP A 122 -18.76 -10.80 -20.07
CA ASP A 122 -18.88 -11.94 -19.14
C ASP A 122 -17.62 -12.81 -19.05
N ASP A 123 -16.80 -12.80 -20.11
CA ASP A 123 -15.51 -13.49 -20.19
C ASP A 123 -14.35 -12.69 -19.57
N ALA A 124 -14.59 -11.46 -19.15
CA ALA A 124 -13.59 -10.65 -18.48
C ALA A 124 -13.20 -11.26 -17.12
N PRO A 125 -11.94 -11.06 -16.68
CA PRO A 125 -11.48 -11.51 -15.38
C PRO A 125 -12.29 -10.89 -14.24
N TRP A 126 -12.76 -11.73 -13.31
CA TRP A 126 -13.44 -11.27 -12.09
C TRP A 126 -12.44 -10.99 -10.96
N HIS A 127 -12.69 -9.91 -10.24
CA HIS A 127 -12.13 -9.67 -8.91
C HIS A 127 -13.02 -10.31 -7.85
N THR A 128 -12.44 -10.64 -6.69
CA THR A 128 -13.18 -11.23 -5.56
C THR A 128 -12.92 -10.42 -4.30
N LEU A 129 -13.96 -10.07 -3.56
CA LEU A 129 -13.89 -9.53 -2.20
C LEU A 129 -14.52 -10.55 -1.26
N ILE A 130 -13.78 -10.96 -0.22
CA ILE A 130 -14.22 -11.89 0.81
C ILE A 130 -14.31 -11.13 2.13
N GLU A 131 -15.52 -11.04 2.67
CA GLU A 131 -15.79 -10.51 4.01
C GLU A 131 -15.63 -11.62 5.05
N ALA A 132 -14.46 -11.71 5.69
CA ALA A 132 -14.14 -12.76 6.65
C ALA A 132 -12.92 -12.43 7.51
N ASP A 133 -12.71 -13.22 8.56
CA ASP A 133 -11.37 -13.33 9.15
C ASP A 133 -10.40 -13.88 8.11
N ASN A 134 -9.28 -13.20 7.94
CA ASN A 134 -8.30 -13.51 6.91
C ASN A 134 -7.59 -14.85 7.12
N TYR A 135 -7.41 -15.33 8.35
CA TYR A 135 -6.83 -16.65 8.57
C TYR A 135 -7.74 -17.75 8.00
N HIS A 136 -9.04 -17.69 8.28
CA HIS A 136 -10.00 -18.67 7.77
C HIS A 136 -10.24 -18.53 6.25
N ALA A 137 -10.24 -17.30 5.73
CA ALA A 137 -10.28 -17.08 4.29
C ALA A 137 -9.03 -17.66 3.60
N LEU A 138 -7.84 -17.51 4.19
CA LEU A 138 -6.62 -18.10 3.67
C LEU A 138 -6.68 -19.63 3.67
N GLN A 139 -7.23 -20.27 4.71
CA GLN A 139 -7.44 -21.74 4.73
C GLN A 139 -8.33 -22.21 3.57
N LEU A 140 -9.39 -21.44 3.25
CA LEU A 140 -10.23 -21.73 2.08
C LEU A 140 -9.47 -21.54 0.76
N LEU A 141 -8.75 -20.42 0.65
CA LEU A 141 -7.98 -20.10 -0.56
C LEU A 141 -6.85 -21.10 -0.78
N GLU A 142 -6.27 -21.68 0.29
CA GLU A 142 -5.26 -22.73 0.19
C GLU A 142 -5.76 -23.88 -0.66
N TYR A 143 -6.99 -24.34 -0.45
CA TYR A 143 -7.56 -25.43 -1.26
C TYR A 143 -7.70 -25.09 -2.76
N LEU A 144 -7.94 -23.82 -3.10
CA LEU A 144 -8.29 -23.39 -4.46
C LEU A 144 -7.12 -22.79 -5.25
N TYR A 145 -6.15 -22.19 -4.55
CA TYR A 145 -5.14 -21.29 -5.12
C TYR A 145 -3.71 -21.60 -4.70
N THR A 146 -3.41 -22.79 -4.15
CA THR A 146 -2.01 -23.23 -3.90
C THR A 146 -1.15 -23.02 -5.15
N GLY A 147 -0.02 -22.32 -5.00
CA GLY A 147 0.95 -22.07 -6.07
C GLY A 147 0.41 -21.28 -7.26
N GLN A 148 -0.64 -20.47 -7.08
CA GLN A 148 -1.28 -19.73 -8.18
C GLN A 148 -1.19 -18.21 -8.06
N VAL A 149 -0.77 -17.67 -6.90
CA VAL A 149 -0.72 -16.23 -6.65
C VAL A 149 0.62 -15.65 -7.13
N ASP A 150 0.57 -14.67 -8.02
CA ASP A 150 1.75 -14.00 -8.59
C ASP A 150 2.31 -12.92 -7.65
N CYS A 151 1.44 -12.24 -6.91
CA CYS A 151 1.83 -11.19 -5.97
C CYS A 151 0.90 -11.19 -4.76
N ILE A 152 1.48 -11.17 -3.57
CA ILE A 152 0.77 -10.92 -2.32
C ILE A 152 1.18 -9.53 -1.85
N TYR A 153 0.25 -8.60 -1.75
CA TYR A 153 0.48 -7.30 -1.11
C TYR A 153 -0.35 -7.25 0.15
N ILE A 154 0.27 -6.98 1.30
CA ILE A 154 -0.43 -6.87 2.58
C ILE A 154 0.03 -5.64 3.37
N ASP A 155 -0.93 -5.02 4.03
CA ASP A 155 -0.76 -3.91 4.95
C ASP A 155 -1.28 -4.28 6.34
N PRO A 156 -0.56 -5.14 7.08
CA PRO A 156 -0.98 -5.60 8.40
C PRO A 156 -1.01 -4.45 9.41
N PRO A 157 -1.70 -4.61 10.57
CA PRO A 157 -1.71 -3.61 11.62
C PRO A 157 -0.29 -3.35 12.16
N TYR A 158 0.06 -2.10 12.41
CA TYR A 158 1.42 -1.68 12.79
C TYR A 158 1.74 -1.77 14.30
N ASN A 159 0.79 -2.22 15.11
CA ASN A 159 0.96 -2.39 16.57
C ASN A 159 1.48 -1.13 17.31
N THR A 160 1.01 0.05 16.91
CA THR A 160 1.46 1.35 17.45
C THR A 160 1.05 1.61 18.90
N GLY A 161 0.25 0.72 19.51
CA GLY A 161 -0.30 0.87 20.86
C GLY A 161 -1.51 1.82 20.96
N ALA A 162 -1.90 2.48 19.87
CA ALA A 162 -3.21 3.11 19.80
C ALA A 162 -4.29 2.02 19.85
N ARG A 163 -5.44 2.30 20.49
CA ARG A 163 -6.64 1.43 20.50
C ARG A 163 -7.30 1.27 19.11
N ASP A 164 -6.56 1.57 18.06
CA ASP A 164 -6.97 1.51 16.67
C ASP A 164 -6.75 0.10 16.08
N TRP A 165 -6.56 -0.91 16.93
CA TRP A 165 -6.40 -2.30 16.55
C TRP A 165 -7.73 -2.87 16.00
N LYS A 166 -7.97 -2.65 14.70
CA LYS A 166 -9.16 -3.14 13.96
C LYS A 166 -9.08 -4.64 13.60
N TYR A 167 -8.52 -5.46 14.49
CA TYR A 167 -8.48 -6.92 14.33
C TYR A 167 -8.57 -7.63 15.69
N ASN A 168 -9.75 -7.63 16.31
CA ASN A 168 -9.96 -8.15 17.68
C ASN A 168 -9.28 -7.30 18.78
N ASN A 169 -9.91 -6.15 19.07
CA ASN A 169 -9.56 -5.14 20.07
C ASN A 169 -9.28 -5.63 21.51
N ASN A 170 -9.49 -6.91 21.82
CA ASN A 170 -9.34 -7.46 23.17
C ASN A 170 -7.95 -8.06 23.45
N TYR A 171 -7.06 -8.19 22.46
CA TYR A 171 -5.84 -8.99 22.64
C TYR A 171 -4.58 -8.22 23.01
N ILE A 172 -4.47 -6.92 22.73
CA ILE A 172 -3.20 -6.20 22.88
C ILE A 172 -3.44 -4.81 23.49
N ASP A 173 -3.24 -4.69 24.80
CA ASP A 173 -3.11 -3.39 25.45
C ASP A 173 -1.72 -2.81 25.12
N SER A 174 -1.63 -1.49 24.96
CA SER A 174 -0.38 -0.73 24.95
C SER A 174 0.58 -1.11 26.10
N ASN A 175 0.02 -1.50 27.26
CA ASN A 175 0.76 -1.96 28.45
C ASN A 175 1.01 -3.48 28.49
N ASP A 176 0.63 -4.23 27.46
CA ASP A 176 0.88 -5.66 27.41
C ASP A 176 2.34 -5.94 27.05
N ASN A 177 3.06 -6.52 28.03
CA ASN A 177 4.46 -6.94 27.86
C ASN A 177 4.65 -7.95 26.71
N TRP A 178 3.59 -8.62 26.26
CA TRP A 178 3.62 -9.64 25.22
C TRP A 178 3.08 -9.17 23.86
N ARG A 179 2.78 -7.88 23.69
CA ARG A 179 2.17 -7.33 22.47
C ARG A 179 2.88 -7.74 21.17
N HIS A 180 4.22 -7.67 21.15
CA HIS A 180 5.02 -8.04 19.98
C HIS A 180 4.98 -9.56 19.74
N SER A 181 4.97 -10.36 20.80
CA SER A 181 4.84 -11.82 20.67
C SER A 181 3.49 -12.24 20.08
N LYS A 182 2.41 -11.58 20.52
CA LYS A 182 1.06 -11.78 19.97
C LYS A 182 0.98 -11.37 18.50
N TRP A 183 1.55 -10.22 18.14
CA TRP A 183 1.61 -9.75 16.75
C TRP A 183 2.35 -10.73 15.83
N ILE A 184 3.51 -11.23 16.28
CA ILE A 184 4.30 -12.19 15.50
C ILE A 184 3.54 -13.52 15.34
N ALA A 185 2.90 -14.03 16.39
CA ALA A 185 2.08 -15.24 16.30
C ALA A 185 0.91 -15.07 15.32
N PHE A 186 0.22 -13.92 15.38
CA PHE A 186 -0.86 -13.54 14.47
C PHE A 186 -0.39 -13.53 13.00
N MET A 187 0.76 -12.89 12.72
CA MET A 187 1.32 -12.80 11.37
C MET A 187 1.87 -14.13 10.89
N GLN A 188 2.57 -14.89 11.73
CA GLN A 188 3.20 -16.16 11.35
C GLN A 188 2.17 -17.15 10.80
N ARG A 189 1.00 -17.27 11.45
CA ARG A 189 -0.06 -18.18 11.02
C ARG A 189 -0.54 -17.87 9.60
N ARG A 190 -0.74 -16.59 9.29
CA ARG A 190 -1.20 -16.11 7.98
C ARG A 190 -0.11 -16.27 6.92
N LEU A 191 1.13 -15.87 7.25
CA LEU A 191 2.26 -15.96 6.33
C LEU A 191 2.63 -17.40 5.98
N ARG A 192 2.42 -18.36 6.89
CA ARG A 192 2.59 -19.80 6.60
C ARG A 192 1.65 -20.28 5.48
N ILE A 193 0.39 -19.87 5.49
CA ILE A 193 -0.56 -20.21 4.42
C ILE A 193 -0.25 -19.40 3.16
N ALA A 194 0.04 -18.10 3.30
CA ALA A 194 0.42 -17.23 2.18
C ALA A 194 1.60 -17.81 1.37
N LYS A 195 2.58 -18.43 2.05
CA LYS A 195 3.69 -19.15 1.42
C LYS A 195 3.24 -20.27 0.48
N GLN A 196 2.17 -21.00 0.82
CA GLN A 196 1.62 -22.08 -0.01
C GLN A 196 0.85 -21.55 -1.22
N LEU A 197 0.24 -20.36 -1.08
CA LEU A 197 -0.52 -19.72 -2.15
C LEU A 197 0.39 -19.10 -3.23
N LEU A 198 1.55 -18.61 -2.82
CA LEU A 198 2.49 -17.91 -3.69
C LEU A 198 3.09 -18.87 -4.74
N LYS A 199 3.18 -18.42 -5.99
CA LYS A 199 3.95 -19.11 -7.03
C LYS A 199 5.44 -19.14 -6.69
N ASP A 200 6.17 -20.07 -7.31
CA ASP A 200 7.64 -20.16 -7.20
C ASP A 200 8.32 -18.84 -7.60
N ASP A 201 7.82 -18.17 -8.64
CA ASP A 201 8.28 -16.86 -9.15
C ASP A 201 7.45 -15.68 -8.62
N GLY A 202 6.68 -15.90 -7.55
CA GLY A 202 5.81 -14.92 -6.93
C GLY A 202 6.55 -14.01 -5.94
N VAL A 203 5.98 -12.82 -5.69
CA VAL A 203 6.55 -11.82 -4.78
C VAL A 203 5.58 -11.54 -3.63
N LEU A 204 6.08 -11.61 -2.39
CA LEU A 204 5.38 -11.16 -1.19
C LEU A 204 5.86 -9.75 -0.82
N ILE A 205 4.93 -8.80 -0.72
CA ILE A 205 5.19 -7.41 -0.35
C ILE A 205 4.44 -7.14 0.95
N THR A 206 5.17 -6.84 2.02
CA THR A 206 4.56 -6.53 3.33
C THR A 206 4.89 -5.11 3.74
N ALA A 207 3.87 -4.26 3.88
CA ALA A 207 4.02 -2.92 4.45
C ALA A 207 4.16 -2.97 5.97
N VAL A 208 5.00 -2.10 6.53
CA VAL A 208 5.28 -2.04 7.97
C VAL A 208 5.88 -0.68 8.34
N ASP A 209 5.62 -0.19 9.55
CA ASP A 209 6.32 0.96 10.12
C ASP A 209 7.51 0.53 11.00
N ASP A 210 8.13 1.49 11.70
CA ASP A 210 9.27 1.21 12.57
C ASP A 210 8.94 0.31 13.79
N ASN A 211 7.66 0.19 14.21
CA ASN A 211 7.29 -0.54 15.42
C ASN A 211 7.48 -2.06 15.26
N GLU A 212 7.08 -2.61 14.11
CA GLU A 212 7.14 -4.05 13.83
C GLU A 212 8.15 -4.42 12.75
N TYR A 213 8.86 -3.45 12.17
CA TYR A 213 9.85 -3.71 11.11
C TYR A 213 10.84 -4.82 11.47
N ALA A 214 11.49 -4.72 12.64
CA ALA A 214 12.51 -5.68 13.05
C ALA A 214 11.92 -7.08 13.31
N HIS A 215 10.74 -7.15 13.93
CA HIS A 215 10.07 -8.41 14.22
C HIS A 215 9.60 -9.10 12.93
N LEU A 216 8.96 -8.35 12.04
CA LEU A 216 8.55 -8.83 10.73
C LEU A 216 9.75 -9.29 9.90
N TRP A 217 10.83 -8.52 9.88
CA TRP A 217 12.05 -8.86 9.16
C TRP A 217 12.62 -10.22 9.59
N MET A 218 12.69 -10.46 10.91
CA MET A 218 13.13 -11.75 11.42
C MET A 218 12.15 -12.87 11.09
N LEU A 219 10.83 -12.60 11.15
CA LEU A 219 9.79 -13.58 10.85
C LEU A 219 9.82 -14.01 9.38
N LEU A 220 10.00 -13.05 8.48
CA LEU A 220 10.14 -13.31 7.05
C LEU A 220 11.37 -14.16 6.76
N LYS A 221 12.51 -13.87 7.40
CA LYS A 221 13.73 -14.69 7.27
C LYS A 221 13.57 -16.11 7.79
N GLU A 222 12.77 -16.31 8.84
CA GLU A 222 12.46 -17.63 9.38
C GLU A 222 11.54 -18.42 8.43
N LEU A 223 10.49 -17.78 7.92
CA LEU A 223 9.49 -18.44 7.07
C LEU A 223 9.96 -18.65 5.62
N PHE A 224 10.80 -17.76 5.10
CA PHE A 224 11.28 -17.75 3.72
C PHE A 224 12.81 -17.66 3.66
N PRO A 225 13.56 -18.63 4.22
CA PRO A 225 15.02 -18.53 4.38
C PRO A 225 15.78 -18.48 3.05
N SER A 226 15.19 -18.98 1.96
CA SER A 226 15.77 -18.94 0.61
C SER A 226 15.36 -17.71 -0.18
N PHE A 227 14.54 -16.82 0.37
CA PHE A 227 14.12 -15.61 -0.32
C PHE A 227 15.11 -14.49 -0.06
N GLU A 228 15.29 -13.64 -1.07
CA GLU A 228 15.86 -12.32 -0.86
C GLU A 228 14.79 -11.44 -0.21
N HIS A 229 15.19 -10.69 0.82
CA HIS A 229 14.34 -9.71 1.49
C HIS A 229 14.92 -8.32 1.27
N VAL A 230 14.18 -7.45 0.60
CA VAL A 230 14.60 -6.09 0.27
C VAL A 230 13.63 -5.10 0.92
N PRO A 231 14.08 -4.32 1.91
CA PRO A 231 13.27 -3.27 2.50
C PRO A 231 13.33 -2.04 1.58
N VAL A 232 12.16 -1.57 1.15
CA VAL A 232 11.99 -0.33 0.41
C VAL A 232 11.39 0.70 1.34
N THR A 233 12.11 1.80 1.58
CA THR A 233 11.62 2.95 2.35
C THR A 233 10.74 3.83 1.47
N ILE A 234 9.51 4.06 1.90
CA ILE A 234 8.52 4.88 1.18
C ILE A 234 8.20 6.11 2.02
N GLN A 235 8.57 7.29 1.52
CA GLN A 235 8.21 8.57 2.13
C GLN A 235 6.73 8.88 1.87
N HIS A 236 5.87 8.58 2.83
CA HIS A 236 4.43 8.77 2.72
C HIS A 236 3.93 10.07 3.39
N ASN A 237 4.75 10.70 4.24
CA ASN A 237 4.43 11.96 4.90
C ASN A 237 5.65 12.90 4.92
N PRO A 238 5.91 13.68 3.84
CA PRO A 238 7.04 14.60 3.78
C PRO A 238 7.07 15.67 4.87
N GLY A 239 5.90 16.06 5.41
CA GLY A 239 5.79 17.02 6.51
C GLY A 239 6.23 16.45 7.85
N GLY A 240 6.27 15.11 7.95
CA GLY A 240 6.62 14.39 9.16
C GLY A 240 5.47 14.36 10.17
N THR A 241 5.41 13.28 10.94
CA THR A 241 4.56 13.21 12.14
C THR A 241 5.36 13.75 13.31
N GLN A 242 4.77 14.66 14.10
CA GLN A 242 5.44 15.23 15.27
C GLN A 242 5.80 14.13 16.27
N GLY A 243 7.10 13.95 16.49
CA GLY A 243 7.64 13.04 17.50
C GLY A 243 8.45 13.81 18.55
N ASP A 244 8.78 13.15 19.66
CA ASP A 244 9.49 13.77 20.79
C ASP A 244 10.91 14.25 20.44
N ARG A 245 11.54 13.62 19.43
CA ARG A 245 12.93 13.93 19.02
C ARG A 245 13.08 14.07 17.51
N PHE A 246 12.53 13.12 16.77
CA PHE A 246 12.58 13.10 15.30
C PHE A 246 11.16 13.06 14.73
N SER A 247 10.97 13.69 13.58
CA SER A 247 9.72 13.61 12.83
C SER A 247 9.80 12.46 11.84
N VAL A 248 8.90 11.48 11.97
CA VAL A 248 8.86 10.30 11.08
C VAL A 248 8.16 10.68 9.79
N THR A 249 8.79 10.40 8.64
CA THR A 249 8.26 10.78 7.31
C THR A 249 7.98 9.59 6.40
N HIS A 250 8.38 8.39 6.83
CA HIS A 250 8.46 7.20 5.99
C HIS A 250 7.92 5.96 6.71
N GLU A 251 7.64 4.96 5.89
CA GLU A 251 7.38 3.58 6.28
C GLU A 251 8.16 2.64 5.35
N TYR A 252 8.00 1.33 5.51
CA TYR A 252 8.68 0.33 4.70
C TYR A 252 7.69 -0.57 3.95
N ALA A 253 8.09 -1.00 2.77
CA ALA A 253 7.54 -2.17 2.10
C ALA A 253 8.67 -3.20 1.93
N ILE A 254 8.55 -4.35 2.58
CA ILE A 254 9.54 -5.43 2.48
C ILE A 254 9.13 -6.35 1.33
N PHE A 255 9.94 -6.38 0.28
CA PHE A 255 9.81 -7.31 -0.85
C PHE A 255 10.53 -8.60 -0.49
N SER A 256 9.79 -9.71 -0.43
CA SER A 256 10.31 -11.05 -0.19
C SER A 256 10.09 -11.88 -1.44
N MET A 257 11.17 -12.36 -2.05
CA MET A 257 11.15 -12.92 -3.40
C MET A 257 12.16 -14.07 -3.55
N SER A 258 11.79 -15.08 -4.34
CA SER A 258 12.71 -16.17 -4.68
C SER A 258 13.74 -15.71 -5.73
N GLU A 259 14.80 -16.51 -5.92
CA GLU A 259 15.78 -16.27 -6.99
C GLU A 259 15.18 -16.27 -8.40
N THR A 260 14.00 -16.89 -8.57
CA THR A 260 13.30 -16.98 -9.86
C THR A 260 12.32 -15.84 -10.11
N ALA A 261 12.07 -14.99 -9.11
CA ALA A 261 11.13 -13.90 -9.23
C ALA A 261 11.73 -12.72 -10.01
N ASP A 262 10.97 -12.18 -10.96
CA ASP A 262 11.32 -10.97 -11.67
C ASP A 262 10.86 -9.72 -10.92
N ILE A 263 11.76 -8.75 -10.75
CA ILE A 263 11.40 -7.38 -10.37
C ILE A 263 11.43 -6.49 -11.61
N PHE A 264 10.25 -6.01 -11.99
CA PHE A 264 10.07 -5.15 -13.14
C PHE A 264 10.60 -3.75 -12.88
N ARG A 265 11.29 -3.23 -13.89
CA ARG A 265 11.92 -1.91 -13.86
C ARG A 265 10.86 -0.82 -13.80
N LYS A 266 11.15 0.25 -13.07
CA LYS A 266 10.28 1.43 -12.99
C LYS A 266 10.36 2.16 -14.32
N THR A 267 9.24 2.21 -15.03
CA THR A 267 9.10 3.01 -16.24
C THR A 267 8.77 4.43 -15.85
N HIS A 268 9.49 5.37 -16.45
CA HIS A 268 9.19 6.78 -16.27
C HIS A 268 8.01 7.17 -17.16
N ALA A 269 7.18 8.10 -16.67
CA ALA A 269 6.13 8.69 -17.51
C ALA A 269 6.74 9.30 -18.78
N GLU A 270 6.00 9.26 -19.89
CA GLU A 270 6.42 9.93 -21.12
C GLU A 270 6.74 11.41 -20.81
N GLY A 271 8.00 11.80 -21.00
CA GLY A 271 8.49 13.16 -20.73
C GLY A 271 9.51 13.32 -19.60
N ASP A 272 9.74 12.30 -18.75
CA ASP A 272 10.85 12.35 -17.78
C ASP A 272 12.19 12.25 -18.51
N THR A 273 12.92 13.36 -18.52
CA THR A 273 14.05 13.59 -19.41
C THR A 273 15.17 14.26 -18.66
N TYR A 274 16.40 13.96 -19.07
CA TYR A 274 17.58 14.62 -18.52
C TYR A 274 18.49 15.12 -19.64
N ASN A 275 19.28 16.15 -19.34
CA ASN A 275 20.22 16.69 -20.29
C ASN A 275 21.36 15.70 -20.55
N LEU A 276 21.70 15.47 -21.82
CA LEU A 276 22.82 14.61 -22.23
C LEU A 276 24.16 15.17 -21.75
N ARG A 277 24.30 16.50 -21.66
CA ARG A 277 25.47 17.17 -21.10
C ARG A 277 25.53 16.92 -19.59
N ARG A 278 26.71 16.56 -19.08
CA ARG A 278 26.95 16.47 -17.65
C ARG A 278 27.05 17.87 -17.04
N SER A 279 26.55 18.01 -15.82
CA SER A 279 26.67 19.20 -14.99
C SER A 279 27.35 18.84 -13.67
N GLY A 280 28.19 19.73 -13.16
CA GLY A 280 28.94 19.52 -11.90
C GLY A 280 30.37 20.04 -12.00
N SER A 281 31.06 20.09 -10.86
CA SER A 281 32.49 20.42 -10.80
C SER A 281 33.35 19.37 -11.51
N THR A 282 32.92 18.11 -11.51
CA THR A 282 33.59 16.96 -12.15
C THR A 282 32.99 16.62 -13.53
N SER A 283 32.80 17.63 -14.36
CA SER A 283 32.21 17.46 -15.69
C SER A 283 32.91 18.23 -16.80
N GLY A 284 34.13 18.70 -16.55
CA GLY A 284 34.93 19.37 -17.59
C GLY A 284 35.25 18.44 -18.76
N ARG A 285 35.50 19.01 -19.94
CA ARG A 285 35.93 18.28 -21.15
C ARG A 285 37.03 17.26 -20.88
N PHE A 286 38.10 17.67 -20.19
CA PHE A 286 39.28 16.84 -19.94
C PHE A 286 39.06 15.71 -18.92
N GLU A 287 37.90 15.66 -18.26
CA GLU A 287 37.54 14.54 -17.39
C GLU A 287 36.88 13.37 -18.16
N GLY A 288 36.86 13.44 -19.49
CA GLY A 288 36.37 12.40 -20.38
C GLY A 288 36.66 12.76 -21.83
N ALA A 289 37.91 12.55 -22.27
CA ALA A 289 38.41 13.00 -23.57
C ALA A 289 37.57 12.51 -24.76
N THR A 290 36.98 11.31 -24.67
CA THR A 290 36.13 10.75 -25.72
C THR A 290 34.67 11.21 -25.67
N CYS A 291 34.31 12.06 -24.72
CA CYS A 291 32.95 12.55 -24.50
C CYS A 291 32.73 14.01 -24.97
N PHE A 292 33.66 14.57 -25.75
CA PHE A 292 33.57 15.91 -26.31
C PHE A 292 33.61 15.83 -27.84
N TYR A 293 32.46 15.99 -28.48
CA TYR A 293 32.27 15.93 -29.94
C TYR A 293 30.97 16.67 -30.31
N PRO A 294 30.80 17.13 -31.56
CA PRO A 294 29.56 17.78 -31.97
C PRO A 294 28.46 16.75 -32.25
N ILE A 295 27.24 17.09 -31.86
CA ILE A 295 26.03 16.37 -32.28
C ILE A 295 25.36 17.19 -33.38
N ILE A 296 25.14 16.59 -34.54
CA ILE A 296 24.63 17.30 -35.72
C ILE A 296 23.12 17.19 -35.77
N VAL A 297 22.47 18.33 -35.90
CA VAL A 297 21.02 18.49 -35.86
C VAL A 297 20.54 19.19 -37.12
N ASP A 298 19.45 18.72 -37.73
CA ASP A 298 18.85 19.40 -38.90
C ASP A 298 18.01 20.65 -38.51
N ALA A 299 17.42 21.31 -39.51
CA ALA A 299 16.59 22.49 -39.32
C ALA A 299 15.35 22.20 -38.47
N GLU A 300 14.81 20.99 -38.56
CA GLU A 300 13.64 20.49 -37.84
C GLU A 300 13.95 20.05 -36.40
N GLY A 301 15.23 19.90 -36.04
CA GLY A 301 15.66 19.50 -34.70
C GLY A 301 15.93 18.01 -34.54
N ASN A 302 15.97 17.23 -35.62
CA ASN A 302 16.34 15.82 -35.58
C ASN A 302 17.85 15.64 -35.50
N ILE A 303 18.29 14.64 -34.73
CA ILE A 303 19.70 14.30 -34.61
C ILE A 303 20.09 13.40 -35.78
N ILE A 304 20.86 13.94 -36.71
CA ILE A 304 21.22 13.24 -37.96
C ILE A 304 22.53 12.48 -37.83
N GLU A 305 23.53 13.06 -37.16
CA GLU A 305 24.90 12.52 -37.10
C GLU A 305 25.60 12.88 -35.78
N PHE A 306 26.64 12.11 -35.42
CA PHE A 306 27.57 12.43 -34.34
C PHE A 306 28.97 12.65 -34.95
N GLY A 307 29.54 13.84 -34.80
CA GLY A 307 30.85 14.18 -35.35
C GLY A 307 32.02 13.54 -34.60
N GLY A 308 33.23 13.73 -35.09
CA GLY A 308 34.45 13.19 -34.46
C GLY A 308 34.85 13.89 -33.16
N ILE A 309 35.75 13.25 -32.41
CA ILE A 309 36.44 13.89 -31.29
C ILE A 309 37.47 14.86 -31.89
N PRO A 310 37.45 16.15 -31.51
CA PRO A 310 38.39 17.13 -32.04
C PRO A 310 39.75 17.04 -31.32
N ASP A 311 40.78 17.67 -31.89
CA ASP A 311 42.08 17.83 -31.25
C ASP A 311 41.98 18.59 -29.92
N ASP A 312 42.87 18.31 -28.98
CA ASP A 312 42.87 18.91 -27.63
C ASP A 312 42.97 20.45 -27.64
N ASN A 313 43.60 21.02 -28.69
CA ASN A 313 43.75 22.47 -28.85
C ASN A 313 42.56 23.16 -29.53
N PHE A 314 41.60 22.39 -30.05
CA PHE A 314 40.41 22.93 -30.70
C PHE A 314 39.34 23.27 -29.65
N SER A 315 38.77 24.48 -29.73
CA SER A 315 37.62 24.89 -28.93
C SER A 315 36.51 25.45 -29.84
N PRO A 316 35.24 25.04 -29.68
CA PRO A 316 34.15 25.57 -30.48
C PRO A 316 33.90 27.04 -30.15
N SER A 317 33.46 27.83 -31.14
CA SER A 317 33.14 29.26 -30.94
C SER A 317 31.90 29.48 -30.07
N ASP A 318 30.93 28.57 -30.15
CA ASP A 318 29.74 28.56 -29.31
C ASP A 318 29.17 27.15 -29.14
N GLN A 319 28.13 27.02 -28.31
CA GLN A 319 27.44 25.77 -28.03
C GLN A 319 26.65 25.24 -29.23
N THR A 320 26.07 26.12 -30.03
CA THR A 320 25.36 25.79 -31.26
C THR A 320 26.02 26.56 -32.40
N ILE A 321 26.47 25.87 -33.45
CA ILE A 321 27.12 26.46 -34.62
C ILE A 321 26.33 26.06 -35.87
N GLU A 322 25.79 27.03 -36.59
CA GLU A 322 25.09 26.78 -37.86
C GLU A 322 26.09 26.44 -38.97
N ARG A 323 25.77 25.41 -39.74
CA ARG A 323 26.51 24.99 -40.93
C ARG A 323 25.84 25.59 -42.17
N GLY A 324 26.64 25.86 -43.20
CA GLY A 324 26.15 26.47 -44.45
C GLY A 324 25.15 25.63 -45.26
N ASP A 325 24.83 24.41 -44.81
CA ASP A 325 23.83 23.51 -45.37
C ASP A 325 22.49 23.51 -44.60
N GLY A 326 22.34 24.38 -43.60
CA GLY A 326 21.14 24.49 -42.77
C GLY A 326 21.09 23.50 -41.59
N THR A 327 22.18 22.77 -41.33
CA THR A 327 22.33 21.92 -40.14
C THR A 327 23.08 22.65 -39.01
N PHE A 328 23.07 22.11 -37.80
CA PHE A 328 23.65 22.73 -36.61
C PHE A 328 24.57 21.75 -35.89
N GLU A 329 25.76 22.20 -35.50
CA GLU A 329 26.64 21.49 -34.56
C GLU A 329 26.29 21.89 -33.13
N VAL A 330 26.00 20.89 -32.30
CA VAL A 330 25.70 21.09 -30.89
C VAL A 330 26.85 20.52 -30.06
N TRP A 331 27.51 21.38 -29.29
CA TRP A 331 28.65 21.05 -28.43
C TRP A 331 28.25 20.99 -26.95
N PRO A 332 28.94 20.22 -26.08
CA PRO A 332 28.62 20.12 -24.66
C PRO A 332 29.14 21.33 -23.87
N ILE A 333 28.71 22.54 -24.23
CA ILE A 333 29.11 23.80 -23.59
C ILE A 333 27.96 24.31 -22.72
N ASP A 334 28.23 24.74 -21.49
CA ASP A 334 27.19 25.27 -20.60
C ASP A 334 26.86 26.75 -20.88
N LYS A 335 25.92 27.32 -20.11
CA LYS A 335 25.50 28.73 -20.25
C LYS A 335 26.59 29.75 -19.94
N ASN A 336 27.64 29.35 -19.21
CA ASN A 336 28.77 30.18 -18.85
C ASN A 336 29.95 29.99 -19.82
N LYS A 337 29.71 29.37 -20.99
CA LYS A 337 30.71 29.02 -22.00
C LYS A 337 31.81 28.08 -21.50
N ILE A 338 31.53 27.28 -20.47
CA ILE A 338 32.47 26.27 -19.97
C ILE A 338 32.28 24.99 -20.78
N GLU A 339 33.36 24.47 -21.35
CA GLU A 339 33.40 23.17 -22.02
C GLU A 339 33.18 22.04 -20.99
N LYS A 340 32.07 21.33 -21.15
CA LYS A 340 31.72 20.15 -20.36
C LYS A 340 31.93 18.89 -21.18
N LYS A 341 31.32 17.78 -20.75
CA LYS A 341 31.30 16.52 -21.49
C LYS A 341 29.89 15.98 -21.67
N TRP A 342 29.67 15.22 -22.72
CA TRP A 342 28.50 14.36 -22.86
C TRP A 342 28.54 13.21 -21.84
N ARG A 343 27.37 12.61 -21.59
CA ARG A 343 27.25 11.40 -20.76
C ARG A 343 27.85 10.16 -21.41
N TYR A 344 27.82 10.08 -22.74
CA TYR A 344 28.25 8.93 -23.51
C TYR A 344 29.47 9.29 -24.36
N ALA A 345 30.46 8.40 -24.35
CA ALA A 345 31.62 8.50 -25.22
C ALA A 345 31.20 8.37 -26.68
N ARG A 346 32.02 8.92 -27.59
CA ARG A 346 31.74 8.93 -29.02
C ARG A 346 31.38 7.53 -29.52
N ASP A 347 32.12 6.50 -29.14
CA ASP A 347 31.89 5.13 -29.64
C ASP A 347 30.60 4.46 -29.13
N THR A 348 29.91 5.07 -28.17
CA THR A 348 28.72 4.50 -27.51
C THR A 348 27.45 5.32 -27.69
N VAL A 349 27.54 6.53 -28.23
CA VAL A 349 26.39 7.45 -28.28
C VAL A 349 25.31 6.96 -29.25
N GLU A 350 25.68 6.26 -30.32
CA GLU A 350 24.75 5.66 -31.27
C GLU A 350 23.76 4.71 -30.59
N THR A 351 24.18 3.98 -29.56
CA THR A 351 23.31 2.99 -28.88
C THR A 351 22.15 3.66 -28.13
N VAL A 352 22.25 4.97 -27.88
CA VAL A 352 21.21 5.75 -27.19
C VAL A 352 20.51 6.77 -28.10
N LYS A 353 20.86 6.83 -29.40
CA LYS A 353 20.30 7.79 -30.37
C LYS A 353 18.77 7.79 -30.39
N SER A 354 18.14 6.60 -30.34
CA SER A 354 16.68 6.44 -30.36
C SER A 354 15.95 7.13 -29.19
N ARG A 355 16.67 7.43 -28.11
CA ARG A 355 16.14 8.08 -26.90
C ARG A 355 16.44 9.58 -26.84
N MET A 356 17.24 10.08 -27.77
CA MET A 356 17.70 11.46 -27.82
C MET A 356 16.70 12.31 -28.58
N PHE A 357 16.46 13.53 -28.10
CA PHE A 357 15.71 14.54 -28.81
C PHE A 357 16.23 15.93 -28.42
N THR A 358 15.94 16.93 -29.25
CA THR A 358 16.43 18.28 -29.04
C THR A 358 15.35 19.16 -28.41
N VAL A 359 15.78 20.13 -27.60
CA VAL A 359 14.94 21.20 -27.09
C VAL A 359 15.62 22.52 -27.42
N ARG A 360 15.00 23.30 -28.32
CA ARG A 360 15.48 24.64 -28.65
C ARG A 360 15.01 25.64 -27.59
N SER A 361 15.93 26.49 -27.15
CA SER A 361 15.65 27.60 -26.25
C SER A 361 16.52 28.78 -26.66
N ASN A 362 15.91 29.77 -27.31
CA ASN A 362 16.61 30.87 -27.97
C ASN A 362 17.68 30.33 -28.94
N ASP A 363 18.92 30.83 -28.86
CA ASP A 363 20.04 30.46 -29.74
C ASP A 363 20.75 29.16 -29.33
N ARG A 364 20.18 28.38 -28.40
CA ARG A 364 20.78 27.13 -27.89
C ARG A 364 19.92 25.92 -28.19
N ILE A 365 20.57 24.84 -28.59
CA ILE A 365 19.96 23.53 -28.77
C ILE A 365 20.42 22.62 -27.64
N GLU A 366 19.54 22.27 -26.71
CA GLU A 366 19.87 21.32 -25.65
C GLU A 366 19.50 19.90 -26.10
N ILE A 367 20.42 18.96 -25.96
CA ILE A 367 20.16 17.54 -26.25
C ILE A 367 19.66 16.85 -24.98
N LYS A 368 18.44 16.33 -25.01
CA LYS A 368 17.84 15.60 -23.90
C LYS A 368 17.75 14.11 -24.22
N LEU A 369 17.79 13.30 -23.16
CA LEU A 369 17.57 11.87 -23.22
C LEU A 369 16.30 11.52 -22.46
N ARG A 370 15.46 10.68 -23.06
CA ARG A 370 14.35 10.01 -22.35
C ARG A 370 14.94 9.02 -21.34
N ARG A 371 14.45 9.04 -20.10
CA ARG A 371 14.81 8.02 -19.12
C ARG A 371 14.32 6.65 -19.61
N GLU A 372 15.23 5.69 -19.61
CA GLU A 372 14.88 4.27 -19.75
C GLU A 372 14.33 3.76 -18.42
N ASP A 373 13.72 2.57 -18.45
CA ASP A 373 13.32 1.89 -17.24
C ASP A 373 14.54 1.67 -16.32
N GLU A 374 14.48 2.20 -15.11
CA GLU A 374 15.52 1.99 -14.10
C GLU A 374 15.13 0.86 -13.14
N GLN A 375 16.13 0.20 -12.57
CA GLN A 375 15.87 -0.71 -11.46
C GLN A 375 15.18 0.07 -10.33
N PRO A 376 14.12 -0.49 -9.69
CA PRO A 376 13.48 0.17 -8.57
C PRO A 376 14.50 0.48 -7.47
N LYS A 377 14.52 1.73 -7.02
CA LYS A 377 15.38 2.15 -5.89
C LYS A 377 14.79 1.64 -4.59
N THR A 378 15.61 1.51 -3.55
CA THR A 378 15.15 1.16 -2.20
C THR A 378 14.63 2.34 -1.39
N VAL A 379 14.66 3.56 -1.95
CA VAL A 379 14.13 4.77 -1.31
C VAL A 379 13.23 5.50 -2.29
N TRP A 380 11.96 5.64 -1.91
CA TRP A 380 10.87 6.16 -2.72
C TRP A 380 10.37 7.49 -2.13
N THR A 381 10.60 8.59 -2.84
CA THR A 381 10.28 9.96 -2.37
C THR A 381 9.40 10.73 -3.36
N ASP A 382 8.65 10.03 -4.20
CA ASP A 382 7.73 10.67 -5.12
C ASP A 382 6.58 11.34 -4.35
N LYS A 383 6.14 12.51 -4.81
CA LYS A 383 5.00 13.23 -4.22
C LYS A 383 3.72 12.41 -4.29
N LEU A 384 3.61 11.54 -5.30
CA LEU A 384 2.48 10.62 -5.46
C LEU A 384 2.35 9.63 -4.30
N TYR A 385 3.41 9.38 -3.54
CA TYR A 385 3.38 8.46 -2.40
C TYR A 385 2.80 9.10 -1.13
N ASN A 386 2.44 10.39 -1.15
CA ASN A 386 1.81 11.06 -0.02
C ASN A 386 0.44 10.41 0.32
N ALA A 387 0.33 9.88 1.55
CA ALA A 387 -0.86 9.14 2.00
C ALA A 387 -2.08 10.05 2.27
N GLU A 388 -1.86 11.31 2.64
CA GLU A 388 -2.96 12.26 2.85
C GLU A 388 -3.58 12.66 1.51
N ALA A 389 -2.74 13.10 0.56
CA ALA A 389 -3.18 13.56 -0.76
C ALA A 389 -3.76 12.43 -1.61
N HIS A 390 -3.11 11.26 -1.64
CA HIS A 390 -3.45 10.17 -2.56
C HIS A 390 -4.01 8.91 -1.88
N GLY A 391 -4.26 9.00 -0.57
CA GLY A 391 -5.03 8.01 0.18
C GLY A 391 -6.30 8.66 0.74
N THR A 392 -6.15 9.54 1.74
CA THR A 392 -7.29 10.08 2.52
C THR A 392 -8.21 10.95 1.68
N ASN A 393 -7.66 11.92 0.95
CA ASN A 393 -8.45 12.86 0.16
C ASN A 393 -9.11 12.16 -1.03
N LEU A 394 -8.36 11.32 -1.74
CA LEU A 394 -8.89 10.49 -2.83
C LEU A 394 -10.05 9.60 -2.35
N LEU A 395 -9.94 8.99 -1.17
CA LEU A 395 -11.01 8.14 -0.66
C LEU A 395 -12.25 8.97 -0.28
N LYS A 396 -12.07 10.14 0.35
CA LYS A 396 -13.19 11.06 0.63
C LYS A 396 -13.92 11.48 -0.65
N GLU A 397 -13.18 11.76 -1.72
CA GLU A 397 -13.73 12.07 -3.05
C GLU A 397 -14.42 10.88 -3.70
N LEU A 398 -14.02 9.64 -3.40
CA LEU A 398 -14.65 8.44 -3.96
C LEU A 398 -15.97 8.10 -3.27
N ILE A 399 -15.97 8.05 -1.94
CA ILE A 399 -17.11 7.50 -1.17
C ILE A 399 -17.91 8.55 -0.40
N GLY A 400 -17.47 9.81 -0.35
CA GLY A 400 -18.12 10.88 0.40
C GLY A 400 -17.95 10.80 1.93
N GLY A 401 -17.23 9.79 2.42
CA GLY A 401 -16.95 9.54 3.84
C GLY A 401 -15.45 9.49 4.15
N GLY A 402 -15.09 9.58 5.43
CA GLY A 402 -13.71 9.53 5.89
C GLY A 402 -13.30 8.14 6.37
N PHE A 403 -12.17 7.64 5.90
CA PHE A 403 -11.46 6.51 6.51
C PHE A 403 -10.11 6.99 7.02
N SER A 404 -9.73 6.59 8.23
CA SER A 404 -8.43 6.93 8.80
C SER A 404 -7.34 6.03 8.22
N TYR A 405 -6.27 6.65 7.71
CA TYR A 405 -5.02 6.01 7.29
C TYR A 405 -5.06 5.08 6.06
N PRO A 406 -5.78 5.40 4.97
CA PRO A 406 -5.60 4.66 3.72
C PRO A 406 -4.20 4.90 3.13
N LYS A 407 -3.59 3.85 2.58
CA LYS A 407 -2.35 3.97 1.79
C LYS A 407 -2.54 4.86 0.57
N SER A 408 -1.45 5.53 0.15
CA SER A 408 -1.40 6.12 -1.17
C SER A 408 -1.65 5.04 -2.23
N ILE A 409 -2.62 5.27 -3.10
CA ILE A 409 -2.90 4.37 -4.22
C ILE A 409 -1.67 4.17 -5.11
N TYR A 410 -0.84 5.20 -5.29
CA TYR A 410 0.33 5.14 -6.17
C TYR A 410 1.48 4.37 -5.53
N ALA A 411 1.63 4.41 -4.20
CA ALA A 411 2.60 3.57 -3.51
C ALA A 411 2.25 2.09 -3.68
N VAL A 412 0.97 1.72 -3.51
CA VAL A 412 0.48 0.35 -3.72
C VAL A 412 0.59 -0.05 -5.19
N LYS A 413 0.20 0.84 -6.12
CA LYS A 413 0.29 0.62 -7.58
C LYS A 413 1.72 0.30 -8.00
N ASP A 414 2.68 1.13 -7.59
CA ASP A 414 4.08 0.96 -7.98
C ASP A 414 4.70 -0.28 -7.33
N ALA A 415 4.34 -0.60 -6.08
CA ALA A 415 4.77 -1.83 -5.42
C ALA A 415 4.29 -3.08 -6.18
N ILE A 416 2.99 -3.14 -6.51
CA ILE A 416 2.42 -4.23 -7.30
C ILE A 416 3.04 -4.26 -8.71
N ALA A 417 3.22 -3.10 -9.35
CA ALA A 417 3.84 -3.01 -10.67
C ALA A 417 5.25 -3.62 -10.68
N CYS A 418 6.07 -3.37 -9.65
CA CYS A 418 7.39 -3.97 -9.51
C CYS A 418 7.32 -5.51 -9.54
N ALA A 419 6.26 -6.13 -9.02
CA ALA A 419 6.10 -7.58 -9.03
C ALA A 419 5.40 -8.15 -10.29
N VAL A 420 4.49 -7.40 -10.93
CA VAL A 420 3.58 -7.99 -11.95
C VAL A 420 3.43 -7.19 -13.25
N LYS A 421 4.26 -6.17 -13.50
CA LYS A 421 4.14 -5.34 -14.71
C LYS A 421 4.23 -6.15 -16.02
N GLY A 422 5.15 -7.12 -16.12
CA GLY A 422 5.19 -8.03 -17.28
C GLY A 422 4.12 -9.14 -17.25
N LYS A 423 3.52 -9.40 -16.08
CA LYS A 423 2.52 -10.46 -15.88
C LYS A 423 1.10 -9.91 -16.07
N LYS A 424 0.69 -9.69 -17.34
CA LYS A 424 -0.59 -9.07 -17.70
C LYS A 424 -1.84 -9.80 -17.21
N LYS A 425 -1.74 -11.08 -16.85
CA LYS A 425 -2.85 -11.91 -16.32
C LYS A 425 -2.61 -12.35 -14.87
N ALA A 426 -1.76 -11.63 -14.15
CA ALA A 426 -1.38 -11.97 -12.78
C ALA A 426 -2.59 -12.06 -11.84
N LEU A 427 -2.49 -12.97 -10.86
CA LEU A 427 -3.36 -13.04 -9.70
C LEU A 427 -2.70 -12.34 -8.51
N ILE A 428 -3.35 -11.30 -8.00
CA ILE A 428 -2.92 -10.55 -6.83
C ILE A 428 -3.82 -10.91 -5.64
N LEU A 429 -3.22 -11.15 -4.48
CA LEU A 429 -3.94 -11.39 -3.22
C LEU A 429 -3.59 -10.32 -2.19
N ASP A 430 -4.61 -9.78 -1.53
CA ASP A 430 -4.47 -8.91 -0.36
C ASP A 430 -5.42 -9.39 0.73
N PHE A 431 -4.87 -9.99 1.78
CA PHE A 431 -5.65 -10.48 2.92
C PHE A 431 -5.65 -9.53 4.13
N PHE A 432 -5.25 -8.27 3.90
CA PHE A 432 -5.39 -7.14 4.81
C PHE A 432 -5.94 -5.93 4.04
N ALA A 433 -7.02 -6.15 3.27
CA ALA A 433 -7.43 -5.20 2.23
C ALA A 433 -7.84 -3.83 2.76
N GLY A 434 -8.32 -3.75 4.01
CA GLY A 434 -8.70 -2.50 4.66
C GLY A 434 -9.64 -1.69 3.77
N SER A 435 -9.22 -0.49 3.38
CA SER A 435 -10.03 0.39 2.51
C SER A 435 -10.18 -0.07 1.05
N GLY A 436 -9.55 -1.16 0.61
CA GLY A 436 -9.63 -1.66 -0.76
C GLY A 436 -8.68 -0.98 -1.75
N THR A 437 -7.57 -0.41 -1.28
CA THR A 437 -6.59 0.30 -2.13
C THR A 437 -5.96 -0.61 -3.19
N THR A 438 -5.74 -1.89 -2.85
CA THR A 438 -5.08 -2.86 -3.74
C THR A 438 -5.87 -3.15 -5.01
N LEU A 439 -7.18 -3.42 -4.93
CA LEU A 439 -8.01 -3.60 -6.12
C LEU A 439 -8.03 -2.33 -6.97
N ASN A 440 -8.15 -1.16 -6.35
CA ASN A 440 -8.12 0.11 -7.07
C ASN A 440 -6.80 0.31 -7.82
N ALA A 441 -5.67 -0.05 -7.22
CA ALA A 441 -4.36 -0.01 -7.86
C ALA A 441 -4.24 -1.00 -9.02
N VAL A 442 -4.79 -2.21 -8.89
CA VAL A 442 -4.85 -3.21 -9.97
C VAL A 442 -5.69 -2.72 -11.15
N ASN A 443 -6.84 -2.09 -10.88
CA ASN A 443 -7.67 -1.47 -11.93
C ASN A 443 -6.89 -0.40 -12.69
N LEU A 444 -6.14 0.45 -11.99
CA LEU A 444 -5.28 1.45 -12.63
C LEU A 444 -4.19 0.81 -13.50
N LEU A 445 -3.54 -0.26 -13.03
CA LEU A 445 -2.53 -0.96 -13.83
C LEU A 445 -3.13 -1.57 -15.10
N ASN A 446 -4.28 -2.24 -14.99
CA ASN A 446 -4.97 -2.81 -16.15
C ASN A 446 -5.40 -1.72 -17.14
N ALA A 447 -5.94 -0.59 -16.64
CA ALA A 447 -6.33 0.55 -17.47
C ALA A 447 -5.12 1.21 -18.14
N GLU A 448 -3.97 1.31 -17.45
CA GLU A 448 -2.73 1.89 -17.97
C GLU A 448 -2.14 1.01 -19.09
N ASP A 449 -2.11 -0.30 -18.91
CA ASP A 449 -1.25 -1.15 -19.72
C ASP A 449 -1.97 -2.27 -20.50
N GLY A 450 -3.31 -2.22 -20.54
CA GLY A 450 -4.17 -3.19 -21.21
C GLY A 450 -4.17 -4.57 -20.55
N GLY A 451 -3.76 -4.66 -19.29
CA GLY A 451 -3.73 -5.89 -18.52
C GLY A 451 -5.12 -6.44 -18.16
N GLN A 452 -5.13 -7.70 -17.77
CA GLN A 452 -6.26 -8.49 -17.31
C GLN A 452 -5.95 -9.13 -15.96
N ARG A 453 -5.23 -8.40 -15.09
CA ARG A 453 -4.84 -8.87 -13.77
C ARG A 453 -6.06 -8.95 -12.86
N ARG A 454 -6.09 -9.97 -12.00
CA ARG A 454 -7.17 -10.21 -11.04
C ARG A 454 -6.71 -9.92 -9.62
N CYS A 455 -7.65 -9.53 -8.78
CA CYS A 455 -7.39 -9.26 -7.37
C CYS A 455 -8.38 -10.03 -6.51
N ILE A 456 -7.88 -10.76 -5.51
CA ILE A 456 -8.64 -11.33 -4.42
C ILE A 456 -8.32 -10.49 -3.18
N MET A 457 -9.33 -9.86 -2.60
CA MET A 457 -9.22 -9.10 -1.36
C MET A 457 -9.93 -9.82 -0.23
N VAL A 458 -9.34 -9.81 0.96
CA VAL A 458 -9.98 -10.26 2.20
C VAL A 458 -9.88 -9.15 3.24
N THR A 459 -11.01 -8.85 3.87
CA THR A 459 -11.09 -7.96 5.02
C THR A 459 -12.19 -8.43 5.96
N ASN A 460 -12.00 -8.19 7.25
CA ASN A 460 -13.07 -8.30 8.24
C ASN A 460 -14.10 -7.14 8.06
N ASN A 461 -15.25 -7.25 8.71
CA ASN A 461 -16.28 -6.20 8.75
C ASN A 461 -16.28 -5.42 10.08
N GLU A 462 -15.08 -4.99 10.47
CA GLU A 462 -14.76 -4.11 11.60
C GLU A 462 -15.63 -2.85 11.73
N VAL A 463 -16.43 -2.69 12.78
CA VAL A 463 -17.03 -1.40 13.16
C VAL A 463 -16.11 -0.65 14.12
N SER A 464 -15.95 0.67 13.93
CA SER A 464 -15.09 1.48 14.80
C SER A 464 -15.57 1.51 16.25
N GLU A 465 -14.68 1.70 17.24
CA GLU A 465 -15.07 1.72 18.67
C GLU A 465 -16.15 2.79 18.96
N LYS A 466 -16.05 3.94 18.27
CA LYS A 466 -17.02 5.02 18.39
C LYS A 466 -18.40 4.60 17.86
N GLU A 467 -18.47 4.10 16.63
CA GLU A 467 -19.73 3.66 16.03
C GLU A 467 -20.31 2.47 16.77
N ALA A 468 -19.46 1.54 17.23
CA ALA A 468 -19.87 0.40 18.05
C ALA A 468 -20.57 0.86 19.34
N LYS A 469 -20.08 1.91 20.00
CA LYS A 469 -20.76 2.51 21.17
C LYS A 469 -22.11 3.11 20.80
N GLU A 470 -22.18 3.84 19.68
CA GLU A 470 -23.43 4.47 19.20
C GLU A 470 -24.48 3.43 18.79
N LEU A 471 -24.07 2.34 18.13
CA LEU A 471 -24.94 1.24 17.71
C LEU A 471 -25.45 0.44 18.91
N ARG A 472 -24.56 0.13 19.87
CA ARG A 472 -24.96 -0.52 21.14
C ARG A 472 -25.96 0.33 21.92
N ALA A 473 -25.78 1.66 21.93
CA ALA A 473 -26.74 2.57 22.55
C ALA A 473 -28.12 2.55 21.88
N LYS A 474 -28.19 2.14 20.60
CA LYS A 474 -29.44 1.90 19.85
C LYS A 474 -29.96 0.46 19.99
N GLY A 475 -29.30 -0.39 20.78
CA GLY A 475 -29.65 -1.80 20.96
C GLY A 475 -29.18 -2.74 19.84
N LEU A 476 -28.34 -2.25 18.92
CA LEU A 476 -27.78 -3.06 17.84
C LEU A 476 -26.49 -3.75 18.30
N LEU A 477 -26.30 -5.00 17.87
CA LEU A 477 -25.17 -5.85 18.22
C LEU A 477 -24.47 -6.39 16.95
N PRO A 478 -23.20 -6.81 17.05
CA PRO A 478 -22.52 -7.53 15.97
C PRO A 478 -23.35 -8.70 15.44
N GLY A 479 -23.43 -8.82 14.11
CA GLY A 479 -24.27 -9.77 13.40
C GLY A 479 -25.65 -9.25 12.98
N ASP A 480 -26.10 -8.10 13.48
CA ASP A 480 -27.34 -7.48 13.01
C ASP A 480 -27.12 -6.80 11.65
N ASP A 481 -28.08 -6.91 10.71
CA ASP A 481 -27.93 -6.34 9.37
C ASP A 481 -27.60 -4.83 9.37
N GLU A 482 -28.20 -4.07 10.29
CA GLU A 482 -27.88 -2.64 10.45
C GLU A 482 -26.49 -2.41 11.06
N TRP A 483 -25.99 -3.29 11.92
CA TRP A 483 -24.62 -3.21 12.45
C TRP A 483 -23.61 -3.42 11.33
N GLU A 484 -23.81 -4.47 10.53
CA GLU A 484 -22.87 -4.88 9.49
C GLU A 484 -22.70 -3.81 8.39
N LYS A 485 -23.74 -3.01 8.11
CA LYS A 485 -23.65 -1.87 7.17
C LYS A 485 -22.62 -0.82 7.56
N HIS A 486 -22.29 -0.72 8.86
CA HIS A 486 -21.28 0.20 9.38
C HIS A 486 -19.87 -0.39 9.40
N GLY A 487 -19.71 -1.69 9.15
CA GLY A 487 -18.41 -2.33 9.14
C GLY A 487 -17.55 -1.87 7.95
N ILE A 488 -16.23 -1.92 8.11
CA ILE A 488 -15.27 -1.42 7.11
C ILE A 488 -15.46 -2.06 5.72
N CYS A 489 -15.76 -3.35 5.66
CA CYS A 489 -15.95 -4.07 4.40
C CYS A 489 -17.13 -3.48 3.62
N GLN A 490 -18.28 -3.36 4.28
CA GLN A 490 -19.53 -2.93 3.63
C GLN A 490 -19.63 -1.42 3.44
N SER A 491 -19.07 -0.62 4.36
CA SER A 491 -19.15 0.84 4.31
C SER A 491 -18.04 1.51 3.50
N ILE A 492 -16.86 0.87 3.37
CA ILE A 492 -15.68 1.47 2.72
C ILE A 492 -15.19 0.59 1.57
N THR A 493 -14.77 -0.65 1.84
CA THR A 493 -14.07 -1.51 0.88
C THR A 493 -14.94 -1.82 -0.34
N TRP A 494 -16.19 -2.23 -0.11
CA TRP A 494 -17.13 -2.54 -1.17
C TRP A 494 -17.52 -1.31 -2.00
N PRO A 495 -17.97 -0.17 -1.40
CA PRO A 495 -18.23 1.06 -2.14
C PRO A 495 -17.03 1.52 -2.96
N ARG A 496 -15.82 1.56 -2.39
CA ARG A 496 -14.60 1.93 -3.14
C ARG A 496 -14.39 1.02 -4.34
N SER A 497 -14.49 -0.30 -4.14
CA SER A 497 -14.29 -1.28 -5.21
C SER A 497 -15.35 -1.13 -6.31
N LYS A 498 -16.61 -1.02 -5.91
CA LYS A 498 -17.75 -0.83 -6.81
C LYS A 498 -17.62 0.43 -7.64
N TYR A 499 -17.35 1.57 -7.00
CA TYR A 499 -17.30 2.86 -7.67
C TYR A 499 -16.09 2.96 -8.59
N THR A 500 -14.93 2.44 -8.19
CA THR A 500 -13.74 2.43 -9.07
C THR A 500 -13.88 1.49 -10.26
N ILE A 501 -14.73 0.47 -10.17
CA ILE A 501 -15.11 -0.38 -11.31
C ILE A 501 -16.11 0.35 -12.21
N LEU A 502 -17.13 1.02 -11.67
CA LEU A 502 -18.21 1.65 -12.45
C LEU A 502 -17.85 3.04 -13.00
N GLY A 503 -16.93 3.76 -12.36
CA GLY A 503 -16.64 5.17 -12.65
C GLY A 503 -17.64 6.17 -12.06
N HIS A 504 -18.65 5.70 -11.33
CA HIS A 504 -19.65 6.55 -10.67
C HIS A 504 -20.11 5.95 -9.32
N ARG A 505 -20.70 6.80 -8.48
CA ARG A 505 -21.32 6.43 -7.21
C ARG A 505 -22.73 5.88 -7.39
N ASP A 506 -23.32 5.38 -6.31
CA ASP A 506 -24.69 4.87 -6.30
C ASP A 506 -25.77 5.92 -6.56
N ASP A 507 -25.49 7.19 -6.27
CA ASP A 507 -26.36 8.32 -6.60
C ASP A 507 -26.21 8.80 -8.05
N GLY A 508 -25.37 8.14 -8.86
CA GLY A 508 -25.07 8.51 -10.24
C GLY A 508 -24.02 9.61 -10.39
N THR A 509 -23.46 10.12 -9.30
CA THR A 509 -22.36 11.10 -9.35
C THR A 509 -21.14 10.45 -9.97
N GLU A 510 -20.65 11.00 -11.09
CA GLU A 510 -19.39 10.57 -11.69
C GLU A 510 -18.22 10.81 -10.73
N ILE A 511 -17.29 9.87 -10.69
CA ILE A 511 -16.05 10.05 -9.96
C ILE A 511 -15.16 10.96 -10.80
N ASP A 512 -15.14 12.25 -10.46
CA ASP A 512 -14.19 13.20 -11.04
C ASP A 512 -12.82 13.03 -10.38
N GLY A 513 -11.75 13.11 -11.17
CA GLY A 513 -10.38 12.91 -10.71
C GLY A 513 -9.41 12.55 -11.83
N GLU A 514 -8.29 13.27 -11.91
CA GLU A 514 -7.18 12.89 -12.80
C GLU A 514 -6.33 11.82 -12.11
N TYR A 515 -6.46 10.56 -12.52
CA TYR A 515 -5.52 9.51 -12.11
C TYR A 515 -4.21 9.62 -12.89
N PHE A 516 -3.08 9.63 -12.19
CA PHE A 516 -1.76 9.61 -12.80
C PHE A 516 -1.44 8.19 -13.33
N THR A 517 -1.94 7.90 -14.53
CA THR A 517 -1.79 6.61 -15.24
C THR A 517 -0.70 6.65 -16.32
N GLY A 518 0.09 7.73 -16.39
CA GLY A 518 1.08 7.93 -17.46
C GLY A 518 0.48 8.17 -18.85
N LYS A 519 -0.84 8.03 -19.02
CA LYS A 519 -1.58 8.36 -20.24
C LYS A 519 -1.97 9.84 -20.22
N PHE A 520 -1.61 10.55 -21.28
CA PHE A 520 -2.04 11.93 -21.50
C PHE A 520 -3.37 11.93 -22.27
N ALA A 521 -4.32 12.74 -21.80
CA ALA A 521 -5.51 13.10 -22.57
C ALA A 521 -5.41 14.58 -22.95
N GLU A 522 -5.69 14.93 -24.21
CA GLU A 522 -5.82 16.33 -24.60
C GLU A 522 -7.09 16.91 -23.97
N LYS A 523 -6.91 17.89 -23.08
CA LYS A 523 -8.00 18.64 -22.45
C LYS A 523 -7.82 20.11 -22.77
N GLU A 524 -8.76 20.69 -23.52
CA GLU A 524 -8.77 22.12 -23.80
C GLU A 524 -9.20 22.86 -22.51
N LYS A 525 -8.25 23.55 -21.86
CA LYS A 525 -8.52 24.41 -20.70
C LYS A 525 -8.45 25.87 -21.15
N SER A 526 -9.58 26.57 -21.09
CA SER A 526 -9.62 28.02 -21.24
C SER A 526 -8.73 28.69 -20.20
N ARG A 527 -7.66 29.35 -20.65
CA ARG A 527 -6.78 30.13 -19.77
C ARG A 527 -7.26 31.57 -19.74
N ASN A 528 -7.60 32.05 -18.56
CA ASN A 528 -7.87 33.47 -18.36
C ASN A 528 -6.53 34.20 -18.21
N PHE A 529 -6.21 35.06 -19.17
CA PHE A 529 -5.06 35.96 -19.09
C PHE A 529 -5.52 37.27 -18.47
N TYR A 530 -5.01 37.60 -17.28
CA TYR A 530 -5.25 38.88 -16.64
C TYR A 530 -4.05 39.81 -16.90
N HIS A 531 -4.30 40.93 -17.58
CA HIS A 531 -3.30 42.00 -17.74
C HIS A 531 -3.44 42.97 -16.56
N ILE A 532 -2.36 43.23 -15.83
CA ILE A 532 -2.35 44.27 -14.78
C ILE A 532 -2.34 45.63 -15.48
N GLY A 533 -3.50 46.26 -15.59
CA GLY A 533 -3.63 47.63 -16.06
C GLY A 533 -3.42 48.63 -14.92
N PHE A 534 -2.54 49.61 -15.10
CA PHE A 534 -2.41 50.74 -14.19
C PHE A 534 -3.43 51.82 -14.60
N THR A 535 -4.26 52.24 -13.65
CA THR A 535 -5.25 53.31 -13.85
C THR A 535 -4.80 54.58 -13.14
N SER A 536 -5.21 55.74 -13.66
CA SER A 536 -4.97 57.02 -12.99
C SER A 536 -5.84 57.15 -11.72
N SER A 537 -5.39 57.94 -10.74
CA SER A 537 -6.14 58.21 -9.51
C SER A 537 -7.49 58.91 -9.75
N ALA A 538 -7.61 59.67 -10.84
CA ALA A 538 -8.86 60.32 -11.26
C ALA A 538 -9.90 59.32 -11.79
N ASP A 539 -9.46 58.23 -12.43
CA ASP A 539 -10.35 57.19 -12.95
C ASP A 539 -10.80 56.21 -11.86
N PHE A 540 -9.98 56.01 -10.82
CA PHE A 540 -10.31 55.18 -9.66
C PHE A 540 -11.49 55.75 -8.86
N THR A 541 -11.59 57.08 -8.77
CA THR A 541 -12.64 57.78 -8.02
C THR A 541 -13.97 57.85 -8.77
N ARG A 542 -13.96 57.87 -10.12
CA ARG A 542 -15.19 57.88 -10.94
C ARG A 542 -15.93 56.55 -10.94
N LYS A 543 -15.23 55.41 -10.92
CA LYS A 543 -15.88 54.08 -10.94
C LYS A 543 -16.49 53.65 -9.61
N ASN A 544 -16.04 54.24 -8.49
CA ASN A 544 -16.50 53.88 -7.14
C ASN A 544 -17.77 54.63 -6.68
N MET A 545 -18.39 55.45 -7.53
CA MET A 545 -19.61 56.20 -7.20
C MET A 545 -20.93 55.55 -7.67
N THR A 546 -20.89 54.34 -8.23
CA THR A 546 -22.11 53.54 -8.47
C THR A 546 -22.21 52.43 -7.42
N PRO A 547 -23.23 52.44 -6.53
CA PRO A 547 -23.45 51.37 -5.58
C PRO A 547 -23.93 50.13 -6.34
N GLY A 548 -23.09 49.10 -6.42
CA GLY A 548 -23.47 47.82 -7.02
C GLY A 548 -22.34 46.96 -7.58
N THR A 549 -21.13 47.49 -7.73
CA THR A 549 -20.02 46.70 -8.34
C THR A 549 -19.00 46.30 -7.28
N ASN A 550 -19.19 45.10 -6.70
CA ASN A 550 -18.14 44.43 -5.92
C ASN A 550 -16.99 44.06 -6.87
N LEU A 551 -15.79 44.57 -6.60
CA LEU A 551 -14.55 44.06 -7.16
C LEU A 551 -13.57 43.74 -6.03
N LEU A 552 -12.89 42.61 -6.22
CA LEU A 552 -11.99 41.90 -5.31
C LEU A 552 -12.61 41.22 -4.09
N THR A 553 -13.28 40.08 -4.35
CA THR A 553 -13.06 38.91 -3.50
C THR A 553 -11.74 38.28 -3.95
N ILE A 554 -10.70 38.35 -3.11
CA ILE A 554 -9.49 37.55 -3.29
C ILE A 554 -9.93 36.11 -3.02
N MET A 555 -10.10 35.30 -4.07
CA MET A 555 -10.19 33.85 -3.92
C MET A 555 -8.78 33.34 -3.60
N THR A 556 -8.61 32.80 -2.39
CA THR A 556 -7.49 31.94 -1.99
C THR A 556 -7.51 30.63 -2.74
#